data_AF-A0ABD1YPC2-F1
#
_entry.id   AF-A0ABD1YPC2-F1
#
_cell.length_a   1.000
_cell.length_b   1.000
_cell.length_c   1.000
_cell.angle_alpha   90.00
_cell.angle_beta   90.00
_cell.angle_gamma   90.00
#
_symmetry.space_group_name_H-M   'P 1'
#
loop_
_entity.id
_entity.type
_entity.pdbx_description
1 polymer ?
#
loop_
_entity_poly.entity_id
_entity_poly.type
_entity_poly.pdbx_seq_one_letter_code
_entity_poly.pdbx_strand_id
1 'polypeptide(L)' 'MDDRQAQWATQQRTLHGLSTVEITERTGHEFKDVPKLAGEAKRRAEIARLRELHTLKGHVESVVRLKGIDAEVIQGSYTV' A
#
# COMPACT_ATOMS: atom_id res chain seq x y z
N MET A 1 -17.54 1.84 42.55
CA MET A 1 -18.46 1.72 41.39
C MET A 1 -17.65 1.54 40.11
N ASP A 2 -16.55 2.27 39.93
CA ASP A 2 -15.59 2.11 38.83
C ASP A 2 -15.06 0.69 38.59
N ASP A 3 -14.70 -0.07 39.64
CA ASP A 3 -14.06 -1.39 39.47
C ASP A 3 -14.94 -2.40 38.73
N ARG A 4 -16.25 -2.36 38.94
CA ARG A 4 -17.20 -3.27 38.29
C ARG A 4 -17.37 -2.92 36.80
N GLN A 5 -17.35 -1.63 36.46
CA GLN A 5 -17.43 -1.18 35.07
C GLN A 5 -16.12 -1.44 34.32
N ALA A 6 -14.96 -1.28 34.98
CA ALA A 6 -13.66 -1.62 34.41
C ALA A 6 -13.56 -3.13 34.10
N GLN A 7 -14.04 -3.98 35.01
CA GLN A 7 -14.08 -5.42 34.80
C GLN A 7 -15.05 -5.82 33.67
N TRP A 8 -16.22 -5.17 33.57
CA TRP A 8 -17.17 -5.40 32.47
C TRP A 8 -16.55 -5.04 31.12
N ALA A 9 -15.94 -3.86 31.00
CA ALA A 9 -15.29 -3.42 29.77
C ALA A 9 -14.16 -4.36 29.34
N THR A 10 -13.39 -4.88 30.31
CA THR A 10 -12.31 -5.84 30.06
C THR A 10 -12.85 -7.17 29.53
N GLN A 11 -13.89 -7.72 30.18
CA GLN A 11 -14.52 -8.98 29.73
C GLN A 11 -15.16 -8.86 28.35
N GLN A 12 -15.84 -7.74 28.06
CA GLN A 12 -16.41 -7.49 26.72
C GLN A 12 -15.32 -7.42 25.63
N ARG A 13 -14.20 -6.74 25.90
CA ARG A 13 -13.06 -6.69 24.96
C ARG A 13 -12.47 -8.08 24.68
N THR A 14 -12.31 -8.91 25.72
CA THR A 14 -11.84 -10.29 25.57
C THR A 14 -12.85 -11.16 24.83
N LEU A 15 -14.15 -11.00 25.07
CA LEU A 15 -15.22 -11.75 24.40
C LEU A 15 -15.22 -11.50 22.87
N HIS A 16 -14.88 -10.29 22.44
CA HIS A 16 -14.79 -9.92 21.03
C HIS A 16 -13.41 -10.17 20.40
N GLY A 17 -12.50 -10.86 21.10
CA GLY A 17 -11.16 -11.18 20.57
C GLY A 17 -10.23 -9.97 20.42
N LEU A 18 -10.61 -8.78 20.90
CA LEU A 18 -9.75 -7.59 20.88
C LEU A 18 -8.84 -7.58 22.13
N SER A 19 -7.84 -8.47 22.14
CA SER A 19 -6.74 -8.39 23.10
C SER A 19 -5.91 -7.13 22.84
N THR A 20 -5.54 -6.40 23.90
CA THR A 20 -4.69 -5.19 23.81
C THR A 20 -3.28 -5.50 23.35
N VAL A 21 -2.78 -6.71 23.61
CA VAL A 21 -1.41 -7.15 23.27
C VAL A 21 -1.19 -7.13 21.77
N GLU A 22 -2.17 -7.60 20.99
CA GLU A 22 -2.06 -7.64 19.53
C GLU A 22 -2.02 -6.25 18.89
N ILE A 23 -2.68 -5.24 19.48
CA ILE A 23 -2.72 -3.89 18.90
C ILE A 23 -1.34 -3.23 19.01
N THR A 24 -0.65 -3.38 20.15
CA THR A 24 0.71 -2.87 20.37
C THR A 24 1.75 -3.56 19.51
N GLU A 25 1.64 -4.88 19.29
CA GLU A 25 2.57 -5.61 18.43
C GLU A 25 2.35 -5.30 16.95
N ARG A 26 1.10 -5.19 16.49
CA ARG A 26 0.77 -4.79 15.11
C ARG A 26 1.27 -3.39 14.78
N THR A 27 1.01 -2.40 15.64
CA THR A 27 1.46 -1.01 15.38
C THR A 27 2.99 -0.87 15.39
N GLY A 28 3.69 -1.61 16.25
CA GLY A 28 5.16 -1.61 16.28
C GLY A 28 5.80 -2.24 15.04
N HIS A 29 5.16 -3.25 14.44
CA HIS A 29 5.61 -3.89 13.20
C HIS A 29 5.27 -3.03 11.98
N GLU A 30 4.04 -2.53 11.91
CA GLU A 30 3.53 -1.67 10.84
C GLU A 30 4.38 -0.40 10.68
N PHE A 31 4.77 0.24 11.79
CA PHE A 31 5.62 1.44 11.73
C PHE A 31 7.05 1.18 11.21
N LYS A 32 7.60 -0.03 11.40
CA LYS A 32 8.90 -0.42 10.83
C LYS A 32 8.82 -0.77 9.35
N ASP A 33 7.63 -1.15 8.88
CA ASP A 33 7.40 -1.54 7.49
C ASP A 33 6.95 -0.36 6.61
N VAL A 34 6.41 0.72 7.19
CA VAL A 34 6.15 2.00 6.51
C VAL A 34 7.40 2.58 5.81
N PRO A 35 8.59 2.74 6.45
CA PRO A 35 9.76 3.28 5.78
C PRO A 35 10.30 2.35 4.68
N LYS A 36 10.15 1.03 4.83
CA LYS A 36 10.50 0.06 3.78
C LYS A 36 9.55 0.17 2.59
N LEU A 37 8.24 0.29 2.85
CA LEU A 37 7.21 0.45 1.84
C LEU A 37 7.40 1.76 1.06
N ALA A 38 7.70 2.85 1.75
CA ALA A 38 8.02 4.13 1.13
C ALA A 38 9.27 4.04 0.23
N GLY A 39 10.32 3.35 0.69
CA GLY A 39 11.53 3.10 -0.10
C GLY A 39 11.26 2.27 -1.36
N GLU A 40 10.49 1.19 -1.23
CA GLU A 40 10.09 0.33 -2.35
C GLU A 40 9.19 1.09 -3.34
N ALA A 41 8.22 1.88 -2.85
CA ALA A 41 7.37 2.72 -3.68
C ALA A 41 8.20 3.73 -4.50
N LYS A 42 9.19 4.38 -3.86
CA LYS A 42 10.11 5.29 -4.56
C LYS A 42 10.93 4.58 -5.63
N ARG A 43 11.44 3.38 -5.34
CA ARG A 43 12.20 2.56 -6.31
C ARG A 43 11.32 2.21 -7.52
N ARG A 44 10.07 1.77 -7.29
CA ARG A 44 9.13 1.45 -8.37
C ARG A 44 8.76 2.66 -9.21
N ALA A 45 8.56 3.82 -8.58
CA ALA A 45 8.29 5.06 -9.27
C ALA A 45 9.44 5.47 -10.20
N GLU A 46 10.70 5.34 -9.77
CA GLU A 46 11.85 5.66 -10.63
C GLU A 46 11.98 4.69 -11.80
N ILE A 47 11.75 3.38 -11.57
CA ILE A 47 11.74 2.39 -12.66
C ILE A 47 10.66 2.73 -13.70
N ALA A 48 9.45 3.10 -13.24
CA ALA A 48 8.37 3.52 -14.13
C ALA A 48 8.77 4.77 -14.92
N ARG A 49 9.32 5.81 -14.25
CA ARG A 49 9.78 7.04 -14.90
C ARG A 49 10.83 6.76 -15.99
N LEU A 50 11.80 5.88 -15.71
CA LEU A 50 12.82 5.50 -16.69
C LEU A 50 12.23 4.73 -17.88
N ARG A 51 11.26 3.84 -17.64
CA ARG A 51 10.56 3.14 -18.73
C ARG A 51 9.76 4.12 -19.60
N GLU A 52 9.05 5.05 -18.99
CA GLU A 52 8.31 6.09 -19.71
C GLU A 52 9.23 6.99 -20.55
N LEU A 53 10.46 7.22 -20.09
CA LEU A 53 11.45 8.07 -20.78
C LEU A 53 12.22 7.34 -21.89
N HIS A 54 12.61 6.09 -21.67
CA HIS A 54 13.57 5.38 -22.51
C HIS A 54 12.98 4.27 -23.37
N THR A 55 11.67 4.04 -23.29
CA THR A 55 11.00 3.05 -24.14
C THR A 55 9.80 3.68 -24.82
N LEU A 56 9.66 3.43 -26.12
CA LEU A 56 8.47 3.84 -26.86
C LEU A 56 7.19 3.31 -26.21
N LYS A 57 7.22 2.06 -25.73
CA LYS A 57 6.10 1.45 -24.99
C LYS A 57 5.69 2.29 -23.78
N GLY A 58 6.64 2.60 -22.90
CA GLY A 58 6.34 3.36 -21.69
C GLY A 58 5.83 4.77 -22.00
N HIS A 59 6.40 5.43 -23.01
CA HIS A 59 5.91 6.75 -23.44
C HIS A 59 4.46 6.69 -23.94
N VAL A 60 4.14 5.74 -24.81
CA VAL A 60 2.79 5.56 -25.37
C VAL A 60 1.79 5.23 -24.26
N GLU A 61 2.11 4.28 -23.37
CA GLU A 61 1.27 3.93 -22.22
C GLU A 61 0.99 5.15 -21.33
N SER A 62 2.00 5.99 -21.06
CA SER A 62 1.84 7.20 -20.24
C SER A 62 0.94 8.25 -20.91
N VAL A 63 1.14 8.50 -22.22
CA VAL A 63 0.32 9.45 -22.99
C VAL A 63 -1.15 9.01 -23.08
N VAL A 64 -1.38 7.72 -23.31
CA VAL A 64 -2.72 7.12 -23.40
C VAL A 64 -3.46 7.28 -22.08
N ARG A 65 -2.79 6.95 -20.96
CA ARG A 65 -3.31 7.18 -19.60
C ARG A 65 -3.62 8.65 -19.35
N LEU A 66 -2.72 9.57 -19.70
CA LEU A 66 -2.91 11.02 -19.53
C LEU A 66 -4.07 11.58 -20.35
N LYS A 67 -4.36 10.97 -21.50
CA LYS A 67 -5.45 11.38 -22.39
C LYS A 67 -6.78 10.68 -22.09
N GLY A 68 -6.82 9.74 -21.13
CA GLY A 68 -8.03 8.98 -20.80
C GLY A 68 -8.57 8.15 -21.97
N ILE A 69 -7.69 7.71 -22.87
CA ILE A 69 -8.06 6.85 -24.00
C ILE A 69 -8.17 5.42 -23.46
N ASP A 70 -9.30 4.76 -23.73
CA ASP A 70 -9.47 3.36 -23.36
C ASP A 70 -8.52 2.49 -24.19
N ALA A 71 -7.67 1.76 -23.49
CA ALA A 71 -6.49 1.11 -24.05
C ALA A 71 -6.45 -0.35 -23.63
N GLU A 72 -7.58 -1.03 -23.82
CA GLU A 72 -7.62 -2.49 -23.87
C GLU A 72 -6.52 -2.97 -24.82
N VAL A 73 -5.41 -3.34 -24.21
CA VAL A 73 -4.34 -4.12 -24.82
C VAL A 73 -3.62 -3.40 -25.97
N ILE A 74 -2.78 -2.41 -25.66
CA ILE A 74 -1.64 -2.13 -26.53
C ILE A 74 -0.67 -3.33 -26.43
N GLN A 75 -0.99 -4.42 -27.13
CA GLN A 75 -0.19 -5.64 -27.18
C GLN A 75 1.02 -5.37 -28.06
N GLY A 76 2.16 -5.04 -27.45
CA GLY A 76 3.40 -4.84 -28.17
C GLY A 76 4.63 -5.02 -27.29
N SER A 77 5.66 -5.62 -27.87
CA SER A 77 7.04 -5.52 -27.43
C SER A 77 7.67 -4.34 -28.19
N TYR A 78 7.65 -3.14 -27.60
CA TYR A 78 8.37 -2.01 -28.17
C TYR A 78 9.65 -1.77 -27.37
N THR A 79 10.76 -2.01 -28.05
CA THR A 79 12.13 -1.74 -27.61
C THR A 79 12.55 -0.31 -27.99
N VAL A 80 13.73 0.10 -27.51
CA VAL A 80 14.32 1.46 -27.50
C VAL A 80 13.90 2.35 -28.67
#